data_AF-A0A7L4YBV0-F1
#
_entry.id   AF-A0A7L4YBV0-F1
#
_cell.length_a   1.000
_cell.length_b   1.000
_cell.length_c   1.000
_cell.angle_alpha   90.00
_cell.angle_beta   90.00
_cell.angle_gamma   90.00
#
_symmetry.space_group_name_H-M   'P 1'
#
loop_
_entity.id
_entity.type
_entity.pdbx_description
1 polymer ?
#
loop_
_entity_poly.entity_id
_entity_poly.type
_entity_poly.pdbx_seq_one_letter_code
_entity_poly.pdbx_strand_id
1 'polypeptide(L)'
;MHDQRDQDQGGGKPEHMQAALPADTPDRAPEAEAVVFVCTTCGLPLTGPLTRLPAVPEAPHYAWWDADEPGPSPSTVPSGCYAIETEPYGAPLVVAEVPGPVMPRHGEHWNTDGKPLVSQGPRGNIVINPGEAHGLELRHASPACCGATPYGGRNQLCGCGTLVATLSSDCCLPYELHLSAVHVRAVRP
;
A
#
# COMPACT_ATOMS: atom_id res chain seq x y z
N MET A 1 45.56 67.45 -19.39
CA MET A 1 46.35 66.41 -18.71
C MET A 1 45.53 65.14 -18.88
N HIS A 2 45.66 64.42 -20.00
CA HIS A 2 46.75 63.48 -20.33
C HIS A 2 46.82 62.36 -19.28
N ASP A 3 46.83 61.07 -19.59
CA ASP A 3 47.09 60.43 -20.87
C ASP A 3 46.58 58.98 -20.82
N GLN A 4 46.33 58.46 -22.01
CA GLN A 4 45.99 57.09 -22.36
C GLN A 4 47.30 56.33 -22.66
N ARG A 5 47.32 55.01 -22.42
CA ARG A 5 48.24 54.02 -23.04
C ARG A 5 47.86 52.63 -22.48
N ASP A 6 47.13 51.79 -23.20
CA ASP A 6 47.51 50.97 -24.37
C ASP A 6 48.88 50.31 -24.26
N GLN A 7 48.85 48.99 -24.10
CA GLN A 7 49.52 47.95 -24.91
C GLN A 7 49.38 46.59 -24.20
N ASP A 8 49.36 45.42 -24.84
CA ASP A 8 48.97 44.94 -26.16
C ASP A 8 49.21 43.42 -26.12
N GLN A 9 48.35 42.66 -26.80
CA GLN A 9 48.60 41.40 -27.51
C GLN A 9 49.25 40.13 -26.87
N GLY A 10 48.57 39.01 -27.15
CA GLY A 10 49.09 37.63 -27.22
C GLY A 10 47.94 36.68 -26.86
N GLY A 11 47.24 36.01 -27.76
CA GLY A 11 47.69 35.24 -28.92
C GLY A 11 47.24 33.79 -28.69
N GLY A 12 46.29 33.28 -29.50
CA GLY A 12 45.68 31.95 -29.36
C GLY A 12 46.69 30.79 -29.38
N LYS A 13 46.35 29.59 -28.88
CA LYS A 13 45.45 28.60 -29.53
C LYS A 13 45.24 27.37 -28.58
N PRO A 14 44.43 26.37 -28.94
CA PRO A 14 43.50 25.68 -28.04
C PRO A 14 44.08 24.39 -27.46
N GLU A 15 43.66 24.03 -26.24
CA GLU A 15 43.90 22.69 -25.71
C GLU A 15 42.64 21.83 -25.77
N HIS A 16 42.88 20.66 -26.34
CA HIS A 16 42.03 19.54 -26.66
C HIS A 16 40.70 19.40 -25.91
N MET A 17 39.66 19.46 -26.74
CA MET A 17 38.37 18.78 -26.62
C MET A 17 38.56 17.32 -26.18
N GLN A 18 38.33 17.05 -24.90
CA GLN A 18 38.27 15.70 -24.37
C GLN A 18 36.84 15.19 -24.57
N ALA A 19 36.69 14.28 -25.52
CA ALA A 19 35.44 13.58 -25.77
C ALA A 19 35.06 12.78 -24.53
N ALA A 20 34.01 13.22 -23.83
CA ALA A 20 33.38 12.43 -22.79
C ALA A 20 32.75 11.20 -23.45
N LEU A 21 33.22 10.03 -23.02
CA LEU A 21 32.64 8.73 -23.34
C LEU A 21 31.14 8.74 -23.01
N PRO A 22 30.28 8.09 -23.80
CA PRO A 22 28.87 7.98 -23.45
C PRO A 22 28.77 7.29 -22.09
N ALA A 23 28.13 7.96 -21.15
CA ALA A 23 27.78 7.38 -19.86
C ALA A 23 27.01 6.09 -20.11
N ASP A 24 27.47 5.03 -19.42
CA ASP A 24 26.74 3.77 -19.29
C ASP A 24 25.26 4.09 -19.05
N THR A 25 24.43 3.57 -19.95
CA THR A 25 22.99 3.58 -19.77
C THR A 25 22.73 2.87 -18.45
N PRO A 26 22.06 3.50 -17.46
CA PRO A 26 21.75 2.79 -16.24
C PRO A 26 20.89 1.59 -16.63
N ASP A 27 21.40 0.42 -16.26
CA ASP A 27 20.74 -0.86 -16.28
C ASP A 27 19.28 -0.64 -15.88
N ARG A 28 18.36 -0.83 -16.83
CA ARG A 28 16.92 -0.66 -16.63
C ARG A 28 16.57 -1.68 -15.56
N ALA A 29 16.44 -1.22 -14.32
CA ALA A 29 15.92 -2.02 -13.20
C ALA A 29 14.76 -2.83 -13.76
N PRO A 30 14.73 -4.16 -13.56
CA PRO A 30 13.74 -5.02 -14.19
C PRO A 30 12.39 -4.37 -13.95
N GLU A 31 11.71 -3.97 -15.04
CA GLU A 31 10.41 -3.33 -14.93
C GLU A 31 9.57 -4.26 -14.08
N ALA A 32 9.28 -3.80 -12.86
CA ALA A 32 8.60 -4.62 -11.89
C ALA A 32 7.27 -5.00 -12.51
N GLU A 33 7.12 -6.29 -12.83
CA GLU A 33 6.07 -6.76 -13.71
C GLU A 33 4.72 -6.43 -13.08
N ALA A 34 3.99 -5.53 -13.73
CA ALA A 34 2.69 -5.07 -13.25
C ALA A 34 1.67 -6.21 -13.39
N VAL A 35 0.80 -6.36 -12.40
CA VAL A 35 -0.24 -7.40 -12.39
C VAL A 35 -1.60 -6.79 -12.11
N VAL A 36 -2.63 -7.40 -12.67
CA VAL A 36 -4.03 -7.10 -12.36
C VAL A 36 -4.57 -8.21 -11.46
N PHE A 37 -5.28 -7.86 -10.39
CA PHE A 37 -5.97 -8.87 -9.58
C PHE A 37 -7.40 -9.06 -10.08
N VAL A 38 -7.75 -10.31 -10.38
CA VAL A 38 -9.09 -10.70 -10.83
C VAL A 38 -9.74 -11.63 -9.81
N CYS A 39 -11.06 -11.58 -9.70
CA CYS A 39 -11.82 -12.54 -8.90
C CYS A 39 -11.63 -13.96 -9.44
N THR A 40 -11.34 -14.93 -8.58
CA THR A 40 -11.19 -16.33 -9.01
C THR A 40 -12.50 -16.95 -9.48
N THR A 41 -13.64 -16.52 -8.92
CA THR A 41 -14.97 -17.04 -9.26
C THR A 41 -15.47 -16.55 -10.62
N CYS A 42 -15.47 -15.24 -10.87
CA CYS A 42 -16.08 -14.66 -12.08
C CYS A 42 -15.08 -14.04 -13.07
N GLY A 43 -13.81 -13.94 -12.71
CA GLY A 43 -12.77 -13.36 -13.57
C GLY A 43 -12.82 -11.84 -13.72
N LEU A 44 -13.73 -11.14 -13.03
CA LEU A 44 -13.81 -9.68 -13.10
C LEU A 44 -12.51 -9.05 -12.57
N PRO A 45 -11.89 -8.10 -13.30
CA PRO A 45 -10.80 -7.28 -12.79
C PRO A 45 -11.27 -6.47 -11.58
N LEU A 46 -10.56 -6.62 -10.48
CA LEU A 46 -10.83 -5.91 -9.23
C LEU A 46 -9.88 -4.72 -9.04
N THR A 47 -8.82 -4.63 -9.82
CA THR A 47 -7.83 -3.54 -9.78
C THR A 47 -7.41 -3.13 -11.20
N GLY A 48 -6.73 -1.99 -11.31
CA GLY A 48 -5.82 -1.73 -12.43
C GLY A 48 -4.50 -2.52 -12.31
N PRO A 49 -3.52 -2.29 -13.20
CA PRO A 49 -2.17 -2.85 -13.09
C PRO A 49 -1.45 -2.29 -11.86
N LEU A 50 -0.90 -3.18 -11.03
CA LEU A 50 -0.19 -2.83 -9.79
C LEU A 50 1.23 -3.41 -9.78
N THR A 51 2.16 -2.65 -9.22
CA THR A 51 3.56 -3.03 -9.05
C THR A 51 3.80 -3.58 -7.65
N ARG A 52 4.60 -4.66 -7.56
CA ARG A 52 4.89 -5.30 -6.27
C ARG A 52 5.92 -4.51 -5.46
N LEU A 53 5.62 -4.28 -4.18
CA LEU A 53 6.55 -3.83 -3.16
C LEU A 53 7.22 -5.02 -2.45
N PRO A 54 8.44 -4.84 -1.92
CA PRO A 54 9.15 -5.92 -1.21
C PRO A 54 8.44 -6.37 0.08
N ALA A 55 7.77 -5.46 0.78
CA ALA A 55 7.00 -5.71 2.00
C ALA A 55 5.88 -4.68 2.17
N VAL A 56 4.94 -4.94 3.08
CA VAL A 56 3.91 -3.94 3.45
C VAL A 56 4.61 -2.79 4.18
N PRO A 57 4.43 -1.53 3.75
CA PRO A 57 5.02 -0.37 4.43
C PRO A 57 4.49 -0.21 5.86
N GLU A 58 5.18 0.62 6.65
CA GLU A 58 4.61 1.14 7.88
C GLU A 58 3.40 2.02 7.56
N ALA A 59 2.35 1.93 8.39
CA ALA A 59 1.18 2.77 8.22
C ALA A 59 1.55 4.24 8.50
N PRO A 60 1.19 5.19 7.63
CA PRO A 60 1.39 6.61 7.89
C PRO A 60 0.74 7.00 9.21
N HIS A 61 1.48 7.71 10.07
CA HIS A 61 0.87 8.32 11.23
C HIS A 61 -0.08 9.43 10.77
N TYR A 62 -1.32 9.39 11.25
CA TYR A 62 -2.33 10.39 10.97
C TYR A 62 -3.07 10.74 12.26
N ALA A 63 -2.89 11.98 12.72
CA ALA A 63 -3.59 12.51 13.87
C ALA A 63 -5.03 12.86 13.48
N TRP A 64 -5.86 11.83 13.30
CA TRP A 64 -7.24 11.98 12.82
C TRP A 64 -8.09 12.90 13.72
N TRP A 65 -7.76 13.01 15.01
CA TRP A 65 -8.43 13.89 15.97
C TRP A 65 -8.10 15.39 15.75
N ASP A 66 -7.02 15.70 15.03
CA ASP A 66 -6.56 17.06 14.72
C ASP A 66 -6.91 17.46 13.27
N ALA A 67 -7.57 16.57 12.52
CA ALA A 67 -7.89 16.80 11.12
C ALA A 67 -9.14 17.68 10.96
N ASP A 68 -9.04 18.74 10.14
CA ASP A 68 -10.16 19.62 9.79
C ASP A 68 -11.29 18.89 9.04
N GLU A 69 -10.91 17.90 8.22
CA GLU A 69 -11.83 17.01 7.52
C GLU A 69 -11.70 15.58 8.08
N PRO A 70 -12.71 15.08 8.81
CA PRO A 70 -12.69 13.71 9.30
C PRO A 70 -12.81 12.73 8.12
N GLY A 71 -11.83 11.84 8.01
CA GLY A 71 -11.77 10.83 6.94
C GLY A 71 -10.91 9.64 7.36
N PRO A 72 -10.78 8.61 6.50
CA PRO A 72 -9.84 7.54 6.74
C PRO A 72 -8.41 8.09 6.76
N SER A 73 -7.54 7.43 7.50
CA SER A 73 -6.10 7.67 7.42
C SER A 73 -5.58 7.59 5.97
N PRO A 74 -4.45 8.22 5.63
CA PRO A 74 -3.76 7.97 4.38
C PRO A 74 -3.51 6.47 4.17
N SER A 75 -3.56 6.02 2.92
CA SER A 75 -3.36 4.60 2.65
C SER A 75 -1.94 4.14 2.99
N THR A 76 -1.84 2.94 3.57
CA THR A 76 -0.55 2.33 3.93
C THR A 76 0.26 1.92 2.70
N VAL A 77 -0.41 1.45 1.66
CA VAL A 77 0.23 1.10 0.39
C VAL A 77 0.06 2.29 -0.57
N PRO A 78 1.12 2.78 -1.24
CA PRO A 78 1.00 3.81 -2.27
C PRO A 78 0.09 3.38 -3.43
N SER A 79 -0.54 4.34 -4.10
CA SER A 79 -1.27 4.09 -5.35
C SER A 79 -0.40 3.42 -6.42
N GLY A 80 -1.01 2.57 -7.25
CA GLY A 80 -0.31 1.78 -8.26
C GLY A 80 0.57 0.64 -7.71
N CYS A 81 0.53 0.37 -6.40
CA CYS A 81 1.35 -0.65 -5.75
C CYS A 81 0.53 -1.71 -5.01
N TYR A 82 1.14 -2.87 -4.79
CA TYR A 82 0.64 -3.88 -3.85
C TYR A 82 1.78 -4.48 -3.02
N ALA A 83 1.45 -5.02 -1.86
CA ALA A 83 2.37 -5.79 -1.02
C ALA A 83 1.70 -7.10 -0.57
N ILE A 84 2.50 -8.04 -0.06
CA ILE A 84 1.98 -9.29 0.53
C ILE A 84 2.09 -9.19 2.04
N GLU A 85 0.95 -9.28 2.73
CA GLU A 85 0.91 -9.41 4.18
C GLU A 85 1.26 -10.84 4.57
N THR A 86 2.37 -11.01 5.29
CA THR A 86 2.90 -12.33 5.66
C THR A 86 2.36 -12.81 7.01
N GLU A 87 1.91 -11.89 7.85
CA GLU A 87 1.31 -12.16 9.14
C GLU A 87 -0.22 -12.37 9.05
N PRO A 88 -0.86 -12.97 10.08
CA PRO A 88 -2.31 -13.15 10.09
C PRO A 88 -2.99 -11.79 10.14
N TYR A 89 -4.03 -11.61 9.33
CA TYR A 89 -4.78 -10.37 9.29
C TYR A 89 -6.29 -10.58 9.28
N GLY A 90 -7.00 -9.80 10.09
CA GLY A 90 -8.45 -9.85 10.25
C GLY A 90 -8.95 -11.04 11.06
N ALA A 91 -10.24 -11.32 10.97
CA ALA A 91 -10.85 -12.46 11.67
C ALA A 91 -10.36 -13.83 11.13
N PRO A 92 -10.43 -14.90 11.95
CA PRO A 92 -10.91 -14.91 13.34
C PRO A 92 -9.92 -14.25 14.30
N LEU A 93 -10.45 -13.56 15.32
CA LEU A 93 -9.68 -13.14 16.48
C LEU A 93 -9.80 -14.20 17.57
N VAL A 94 -8.70 -14.59 18.18
CA VAL A 94 -8.64 -15.59 19.24
C VAL A 94 -7.95 -15.02 20.48
N VAL A 95 -8.25 -15.58 21.64
CA VAL A 95 -7.59 -15.20 22.89
C VAL A 95 -6.12 -15.59 22.83
N ALA A 96 -5.24 -14.64 23.16
CA ALA A 96 -3.82 -14.86 23.36
C ALA A 96 -3.50 -15.01 24.86
N GLU A 97 -2.38 -15.66 25.16
CA GLU A 97 -1.87 -15.79 26.52
C GLU A 97 -1.14 -14.51 26.97
N VAL A 98 -0.51 -13.81 26.02
CA VAL A 98 0.29 -12.61 26.27
C VAL A 98 -0.29 -11.44 25.46
N PRO A 99 -0.40 -10.22 26.05
CA PRO A 99 -0.79 -9.03 25.32
C PRO A 99 0.18 -8.69 24.18
N GLY A 100 -0.37 -8.13 23.11
CA GLY A 100 0.39 -7.67 21.96
C GLY A 100 -0.53 -7.12 20.86
N PRO A 101 0.05 -6.69 19.73
CA PRO A 101 -0.72 -6.23 18.58
C PRO A 101 -1.76 -7.27 18.17
N VAL A 102 -3.01 -6.86 17.97
CA VAL A 102 -4.08 -7.78 17.54
C VAL A 102 -3.78 -8.32 16.15
N MET A 103 -3.16 -7.53 15.28
CA MET A 103 -2.67 -7.90 13.96
C MET A 103 -1.66 -6.83 13.49
N PRO A 104 -0.92 -7.02 12.39
CA PRO A 104 0.06 -6.05 11.91
C PRO A 104 -0.52 -4.65 11.76
N ARG A 105 0.19 -3.64 12.30
CA ARG A 105 -0.18 -2.21 12.26
C ARG A 105 -1.48 -1.85 13.02
N HIS A 106 -2.00 -2.77 13.82
CA HIS A 106 -3.09 -2.50 14.77
C HIS A 106 -2.56 -2.63 16.20
N GLY A 107 -3.11 -1.82 17.11
CA GLY A 107 -2.75 -1.87 18.54
C GLY A 107 -3.28 -3.13 19.24
N GLU A 108 -3.27 -3.10 20.57
CA GLU A 108 -3.87 -4.18 21.36
C GLU A 108 -5.39 -4.13 21.29
N HIS A 109 -6.02 -5.30 21.33
CA HIS A 109 -7.48 -5.42 21.44
C HIS A 109 -7.81 -6.51 22.45
N TRP A 110 -8.85 -6.28 23.25
CA TRP A 110 -9.24 -7.14 24.36
C TRP A 110 -10.71 -7.54 24.21
N ASN A 111 -11.06 -8.76 24.60
CA ASN A 111 -12.45 -9.20 24.62
C ASN A 111 -13.22 -8.64 25.84
N THR A 112 -14.52 -8.95 25.94
CA THR A 112 -15.38 -8.50 27.05
C THR A 112 -14.96 -9.01 28.42
N ASP A 113 -14.19 -10.10 28.48
CA ASP A 113 -13.64 -10.68 29.71
C ASP A 113 -12.28 -10.08 30.09
N GLY A 114 -11.79 -9.09 29.35
CA GLY A 114 -10.47 -8.51 29.58
C GLY A 114 -9.34 -9.48 29.26
N LYS A 115 -9.46 -10.31 28.22
CA LYS A 115 -8.38 -11.15 27.67
C LYS A 115 -7.86 -10.60 26.35
N PRO A 116 -6.54 -10.63 26.09
CA PRO A 116 -5.98 -10.05 24.88
C PRO A 116 -6.34 -10.91 23.67
N LEU A 117 -6.51 -10.27 22.51
CA LEU A 117 -6.87 -10.92 21.26
C LEU A 117 -5.73 -10.80 20.24
N VAL A 118 -5.58 -11.85 19.43
CA VAL A 118 -4.71 -11.87 18.25
C VAL A 118 -5.45 -12.46 17.05
N SER A 119 -5.08 -12.01 15.85
CA SER A 119 -5.59 -12.55 14.60
C SER A 119 -5.03 -13.94 14.33
N GLN A 120 -5.93 -14.84 13.95
CA GLN A 120 -5.64 -16.09 13.24
C GLN A 120 -6.28 -16.06 11.85
N GLY A 121 -6.41 -14.85 11.30
CA GLY A 121 -6.90 -14.63 9.95
C GLY A 121 -5.94 -15.18 8.88
N PRO A 122 -6.37 -15.13 7.61
CA PRO A 122 -5.54 -15.61 6.51
C PRO A 122 -4.18 -14.88 6.45
N ARG A 123 -3.14 -15.64 6.11
CA ARG A 123 -1.81 -15.13 5.76
C ARG A 123 -1.67 -15.03 4.25
N GLY A 124 -0.74 -14.19 3.78
CA GLY A 124 -0.42 -14.04 2.36
C GLY A 124 -1.43 -13.18 1.60
N ASN A 125 -2.27 -12.41 2.29
CA ASN A 125 -3.21 -11.51 1.63
C ASN A 125 -2.47 -10.40 0.88
N ILE A 126 -3.07 -9.94 -0.21
CA ILE A 126 -2.52 -8.86 -1.04
C ILE A 126 -3.05 -7.54 -0.50
N VAL A 127 -2.15 -6.71 0.04
CA VAL A 127 -2.48 -5.38 0.55
C VAL A 127 -2.34 -4.37 -0.57
N ILE A 128 -3.39 -3.59 -0.81
CA ILE A 128 -3.41 -2.51 -1.79
C ILE A 128 -3.95 -1.24 -1.16
N ASN A 129 -3.74 -0.11 -1.84
CA ASN A 129 -4.51 1.09 -1.57
C ASN A 129 -5.99 0.81 -1.87
N PRO A 130 -6.92 1.05 -0.93
CA PRO A 130 -8.34 0.80 -1.17
C PRO A 130 -8.91 1.53 -2.41
N GLY A 131 -8.34 2.67 -2.79
CA GLY A 131 -8.74 3.41 -4.00
C GLY A 131 -8.38 2.72 -5.32
N GLU A 132 -7.51 1.71 -5.30
CA GLU A 132 -7.15 0.92 -6.49
C GLU A 132 -8.18 -0.17 -6.80
N ALA A 133 -9.13 -0.41 -5.89
CA ALA A 133 -10.15 -1.43 -6.06
C ALA A 133 -11.37 -0.90 -6.82
N HIS A 134 -11.94 -1.77 -7.66
CA HIS A 134 -13.10 -1.45 -8.49
C HIS A 134 -14.17 -2.53 -8.37
N GLY A 135 -15.44 -2.13 -8.44
CA GLY A 135 -16.57 -3.06 -8.47
C GLY A 135 -16.72 -3.90 -7.19
N LEU A 136 -16.26 -3.37 -6.06
CA LEU A 136 -16.44 -3.98 -4.74
C LEU A 136 -17.60 -3.32 -3.98
N GLU A 137 -18.39 -4.13 -3.29
CA GLU A 137 -19.45 -3.69 -2.39
C GLU A 137 -19.07 -4.02 -0.94
N LEU A 138 -19.14 -3.02 -0.06
CA LEU A 138 -18.91 -3.21 1.36
C LEU A 138 -20.09 -3.94 2.00
N ARG A 139 -19.80 -5.08 2.62
CA ARG A 139 -20.69 -5.79 3.54
C ARG A 139 -20.09 -5.75 4.94
N HIS A 140 -20.63 -4.88 5.80
CA HIS A 140 -20.20 -4.78 7.19
C HIS A 140 -20.24 -6.16 7.88
N ALA A 141 -19.08 -6.60 8.36
CA ALA A 141 -18.90 -7.88 9.04
C ALA A 141 -18.76 -7.72 10.57
N SER A 142 -18.56 -6.50 11.04
CA SER A 142 -18.38 -6.14 12.45
C SER A 142 -18.75 -4.66 12.66
N PRO A 143 -19.10 -4.26 13.89
CA PRO A 143 -19.31 -2.85 14.23
C PRO A 143 -18.08 -1.98 13.92
N ALA A 144 -18.35 -0.74 13.51
CA ALA A 144 -17.37 0.31 13.21
C ALA A 144 -18.01 1.66 13.51
N CYS A 145 -17.20 2.69 13.78
CA CYS A 145 -17.70 4.04 14.04
C CYS A 145 -18.00 4.77 12.72
N CYS A 146 -17.10 4.67 11.75
CA CYS A 146 -17.02 5.58 10.60
C CYS A 146 -16.56 4.86 9.31
N GLY A 147 -16.53 3.52 9.29
CA GLY A 147 -16.04 2.75 8.14
C GLY A 147 -16.21 1.24 8.30
N ALA A 148 -15.18 0.49 7.89
CA ALA A 148 -15.12 -0.96 8.06
C ALA A 148 -13.94 -1.36 8.95
N THR A 149 -14.15 -2.39 9.76
CA THR A 149 -13.10 -2.99 10.59
C THR A 149 -12.71 -4.37 10.06
N PRO A 150 -11.45 -4.80 10.24
CA PRO A 150 -11.00 -6.13 9.83
C PRO A 150 -11.43 -7.24 10.82
N TYR A 151 -11.99 -6.87 11.98
CA TYR A 151 -12.29 -7.78 13.10
C TYR A 151 -13.41 -8.78 12.82
N GLY A 152 -14.29 -8.50 11.86
CA GLY A 152 -15.29 -9.45 11.33
C GLY A 152 -14.80 -10.28 10.14
N GLY A 153 -13.58 -10.03 9.65
CA GLY A 153 -13.00 -10.69 8.50
C GLY A 153 -13.42 -10.04 7.17
N ARG A 154 -13.46 -10.85 6.10
CA ARG A 154 -13.75 -10.35 4.75
C ARG A 154 -15.10 -9.63 4.71
N ASN A 155 -15.05 -8.40 4.21
CA ASN A 155 -16.16 -7.46 4.20
C ASN A 155 -16.34 -6.80 2.82
N GLN A 156 -15.59 -7.21 1.79
CA GLN A 156 -15.74 -6.71 0.42
C GLN A 156 -16.22 -7.81 -0.53
N LEU A 157 -17.37 -7.59 -1.16
CA LEU A 157 -17.96 -8.46 -2.17
C LEU A 157 -17.53 -8.00 -3.56
N CYS A 158 -17.11 -8.93 -4.40
CA CYS A 158 -17.14 -8.72 -5.84
C CYS A 158 -18.61 -8.66 -6.32
N GLY A 159 -18.90 -7.96 -7.42
CA GLY A 159 -20.24 -7.92 -8.01
C GLY A 159 -20.89 -9.27 -8.34
N CYS A 160 -20.12 -10.37 -8.36
CA CYS A 160 -20.65 -11.73 -8.46
C CYS A 160 -21.14 -12.33 -7.12
N GLY A 161 -21.01 -11.59 -6.01
CA GLY A 161 -21.38 -12.02 -4.66
C GLY A 161 -20.29 -12.77 -3.88
N THR A 162 -19.09 -12.97 -4.45
CA THR A 162 -17.97 -13.60 -3.72
C THR A 162 -17.29 -12.59 -2.81
N LEU A 163 -17.08 -12.93 -1.54
CA LEU A 163 -16.22 -12.15 -0.66
C LEU A 163 -14.75 -12.27 -1.10
N VAL A 164 -14.13 -11.17 -1.50
CA VAL A 164 -12.78 -11.18 -2.06
C VAL A 164 -11.76 -10.47 -1.20
N ALA A 165 -12.17 -9.62 -0.25
CA ALA A 165 -11.22 -8.83 0.53
C ALA A 165 -11.74 -8.41 1.92
N THR A 166 -10.79 -7.97 2.75
CA THR A 166 -11.02 -7.35 4.06
C THR A 166 -10.56 -5.89 4.00
N LEU A 167 -11.48 -4.95 4.14
CA LEU A 167 -11.20 -3.51 4.25
C LEU A 167 -11.02 -3.12 5.72
N SER A 168 -9.99 -2.34 5.97
CA SER A 168 -9.81 -1.52 7.17
C SER A 168 -9.93 -0.06 6.75
N SER A 169 -10.98 0.62 7.21
CA SER A 169 -11.26 2.02 6.85
C SER A 169 -11.94 2.83 7.95
N ASP A 170 -12.05 2.27 9.15
CA ASP A 170 -12.48 3.05 10.30
C ASP A 170 -11.44 4.15 10.59
N CYS A 171 -11.92 5.34 10.97
CA CYS A 171 -11.14 6.57 11.14
C CYS A 171 -10.04 6.45 12.20
N CYS A 172 -10.10 5.45 13.08
CA CYS A 172 -9.05 5.16 14.06
C CYS A 172 -8.07 4.05 13.63
N LEU A 173 -8.21 3.51 12.42
CA LEU A 173 -7.44 2.36 11.93
C LEU A 173 -6.58 2.73 10.71
N PRO A 174 -5.58 1.90 10.39
CA PRO A 174 -4.90 1.98 9.09
C PRO A 174 -5.90 1.85 7.94
N TYR A 175 -5.64 2.58 6.85
CA TYR A 175 -6.46 2.51 5.64
C TYR A 175 -5.86 1.55 4.62
N GLU A 176 -6.42 0.34 4.60
CA GLU A 176 -5.87 -0.83 3.90
C GLU A 176 -6.96 -1.72 3.34
N LEU A 177 -6.73 -2.27 2.15
CA LEU A 177 -7.56 -3.32 1.58
C LEU A 177 -6.74 -4.58 1.37
N HIS A 178 -7.15 -5.67 2.02
CA HIS A 178 -6.48 -6.97 1.97
C HIS A 178 -7.26 -7.92 1.08
N LEU A 179 -6.87 -8.06 -0.19
CA LEU A 179 -7.44 -9.06 -1.08
C LEU A 179 -7.02 -10.47 -0.64
N SER A 180 -7.97 -11.39 -0.61
CA SER A 180 -7.75 -12.77 -0.21
C SER A 180 -7.03 -13.54 -1.32
N ALA A 181 -5.82 -14.01 -1.05
CA ALA A 181 -5.02 -14.78 -2.01
C ALA A 181 -5.67 -16.09 -2.49
N VAL A 182 -6.74 -16.55 -1.83
CA VAL A 182 -7.54 -17.71 -2.26
C VAL A 182 -8.65 -17.30 -3.25
N HIS A 183 -9.14 -16.07 -3.17
CA HIS A 183 -10.32 -15.59 -3.90
C HIS A 183 -9.98 -14.59 -5.01
N VAL A 184 -8.72 -14.19 -5.09
CA VAL A 184 -8.17 -13.41 -6.21
C VAL A 184 -6.95 -14.10 -6.79
N ARG A 185 -6.69 -13.89 -8.08
CA ARG A 185 -5.44 -14.30 -8.73
C ARG A 185 -4.83 -13.12 -9.47
N ALA A 186 -3.50 -13.08 -9.53
CA ALA A 186 -2.78 -12.16 -10.38
C ALA A 186 -2.81 -12.64 -11.84
N VAL A 187 -3.04 -11.73 -12.76
CA VAL A 187 -2.88 -11.94 -14.20
C VAL A 187 -1.98 -10.84 -14.77
N ARG A 188 -1.21 -11.18 -15.81
CA ARG A 188 -0.49 -10.16 -16.57
C ARG A 188 -1.50 -9.40 -17.44
N PRO A 189 -1.45 -8.05 -17.44
CA PRO A 189 -2.33 -7.23 -18.27
C PRO A 189 -2.08 -7.44 -19.77
#